data_AF-A0A1I7SP66-F1
#
_entry.id   AF-A0A1I7SP66-F1
#
_cell.length_a   1.000
_cell.length_b   1.000
_cell.length_c   1.000
_cell.angle_alpha   90.00
_cell.angle_beta   90.00
_cell.angle_gamma   90.00
#
_symmetry.space_group_name_H-M   'P 1'
#
loop_
_entity.id
_entity.type
_entity.pdbx_description
1 polymer ?
#
loop_
_entity_poly.entity_id
_entity_poly.type
_entity_poly.pdbx_seq_one_letter_code
_entity_poly.pdbx_strand_id
1 'polypeptide(L)'
;MALFTKVDLLYPPVLVIFPNAGGSSDHSLVNFFLRFGFVPNGGRIYYTRRSQPPTLIPSVYQYYQSTGDVDFVKKHLATLEKEYIFWCNNRMKEIDLGTEKVQTFFYDVPTNVPRPESFSADLEVAQKYNMT
;
A
#
# COMPACT_ATOMS: atom_id res chain seq x y z
N MET A 1 4.36 -27.81 -13.94
CA MET A 1 3.50 -26.77 -14.55
C MET A 1 2.78 -26.10 -13.39
N ALA A 2 3.35 -25.02 -12.84
CA ALA A 2 2.81 -24.37 -11.64
C ALA A 2 1.55 -23.58 -12.02
N LEU A 3 0.44 -23.86 -11.33
CA LEU A 3 -0.79 -23.11 -11.43
C LEU A 3 -0.55 -21.75 -10.77
N PHE A 4 -0.27 -20.73 -11.58
CA PHE A 4 -0.28 -19.34 -11.13
C PHE A 4 -1.71 -18.99 -10.74
N THR A 5 -1.92 -18.66 -9.46
CA THR A 5 -3.23 -18.25 -8.97
C THR A 5 -3.47 -16.79 -9.35
N LYS A 6 -4.73 -16.37 -9.52
CA LYS A 6 -5.12 -15.00 -9.91
C LYS A 6 -4.49 -13.89 -9.06
N VAL A 7 -4.04 -14.21 -7.84
CA VAL A 7 -3.37 -13.29 -6.92
C VAL A 7 -1.97 -12.89 -7.44
N ASP A 8 -1.25 -13.83 -8.06
CA ASP A 8 0.12 -13.63 -8.58
C ASP A 8 0.16 -12.69 -9.81
N LEU A 9 -0.98 -12.51 -10.50
CA LEU A 9 -1.10 -11.62 -11.66
C LEU A 9 -1.39 -10.16 -11.27
N LEU A 10 -2.05 -9.93 -10.13
CA LEU A 10 -2.38 -8.59 -9.64
C LEU A 10 -1.23 -7.98 -8.82
N TYR A 11 -0.39 -8.83 -8.24
CA TYR A 11 0.79 -8.45 -7.51
C TYR A 11 1.95 -9.31 -8.04
N PRO A 12 2.66 -8.87 -9.12
CA PRO A 12 3.89 -9.53 -9.50
C PRO A 12 4.78 -9.60 -8.25
N PRO A 13 5.58 -10.66 -8.06
CA PRO A 13 6.38 -10.83 -6.86
C PRO A 13 7.29 -9.61 -6.70
N VAL A 14 6.84 -8.64 -5.92
CA VAL A 14 7.69 -7.60 -5.38
C VAL A 14 8.61 -8.40 -4.50
N LEU A 15 9.89 -8.45 -4.87
CA LEU A 15 10.92 -9.08 -4.07
C LEU A 15 11.04 -8.29 -2.76
N VAL A 16 10.09 -8.47 -1.85
CA VAL A 16 10.20 -8.03 -0.47
C VAL A 16 11.11 -9.06 0.16
N ILE A 17 12.41 -8.74 0.15
CA ILE A 17 13.42 -9.55 0.82
C ILE A 17 13.08 -9.52 2.31
N PHE A 18 12.46 -10.60 2.79
CA PHE A 18 12.47 -10.96 4.19
C PHE A 18 13.83 -11.66 4.40
N PRO A 19 14.84 -10.99 4.98
CA PRO A 19 16.10 -11.68 5.24
C PRO A 19 15.83 -12.86 6.18
N ASN A 20 16.48 -13.98 5.88
CA ASN A 20 16.34 -15.25 6.59
C ASN A 20 16.27 -15.03 8.11
N ALA A 21 15.28 -15.69 8.72
CA ALA A 21 15.03 -15.72 10.15
C ALA A 21 16.35 -15.87 10.94
N GLY A 22 16.77 -14.80 11.62
CA GLY A 22 18.02 -14.81 12.40
C GLY A 22 18.60 -13.45 12.78
N GLY A 23 18.19 -12.34 12.17
CA GLY A 23 18.73 -11.02 12.48
C GLY A 23 17.65 -9.96 12.65
N SER A 24 17.47 -9.48 13.88
CA SER A 24 17.09 -8.14 14.40
C SER A 24 16.63 -6.99 13.48
N SER A 25 15.96 -7.25 12.35
CA SER A 25 15.35 -6.24 11.48
C SER A 25 13.87 -6.56 11.29
N ASP A 26 13.03 -6.16 12.25
CA ASP A 26 11.58 -6.20 12.08
C ASP A 26 11.21 -5.46 10.77
N HIS A 27 10.83 -6.25 9.78
CA HIS A 27 10.23 -5.98 8.47
C HIS A 27 9.93 -4.51 8.12
N SER A 28 10.59 -4.00 7.08
CA SER A 28 10.51 -2.61 6.62
C SER A 28 9.08 -2.08 6.48
N LEU A 29 8.14 -2.90 5.96
CA LEU A 29 6.74 -2.52 5.78
C LEU A 29 5.95 -2.49 7.08
N VAL A 30 6.16 -3.46 7.99
CA VAL A 30 5.55 -3.46 9.33
C VAL A 30 6.03 -2.21 10.08
N ASN A 31 7.32 -1.91 10.04
CA ASN A 31 7.89 -0.72 10.67
C ASN A 31 7.34 0.58 10.08
N PHE A 32 7.15 0.65 8.77
CA PHE A 32 6.47 1.80 8.17
C PHE A 32 5.05 1.96 8.70
N PHE A 33 4.29 0.87 8.77
CA PHE A 33 2.93 0.92 9.29
C PHE A 33 2.91 1.35 10.77
N LEU A 34 3.76 0.75 11.61
CA LEU A 34 3.85 1.10 13.04
C LEU A 34 4.24 2.58 13.25
N ARG A 35 5.04 3.15 12.35
CA ARG A 35 5.51 4.54 12.45
C ARG A 35 4.52 5.57 11.90
N PHE A 36 3.85 5.25 10.78
CA PHE A 36 3.06 6.23 10.03
C PHE A 36 1.55 5.93 10.02
N GLY A 37 1.13 4.73 10.45
CA GLY A 37 -0.25 4.27 10.37
C GLY A 37 -0.69 3.82 8.97
N PHE A 38 0.24 3.79 8.01
CA PHE A 38 0.07 3.28 6.65
C PHE A 38 1.44 2.97 6.04
N VAL A 39 1.46 2.27 4.91
CA VAL A 39 2.69 1.99 4.15
C VAL A 39 2.91 3.11 3.12
N PRO A 40 3.91 4.01 3.29
CA PRO A 40 4.18 5.05 2.34
C PRO A 40 4.72 4.48 1.03
N ASN A 41 4.59 5.24 -0.06
CA ASN A 41 5.11 4.86 -1.37
C ASN A 41 6.64 4.64 -1.39
N GLY A 42 7.36 5.18 -0.42
CA GLY A 42 8.77 4.89 -0.22
C GLY A 42 9.33 5.53 1.04
N GLY A 43 10.57 5.18 1.40
CA GLY A 43 11.26 5.66 2.60
C GLY A 43 11.76 7.12 2.54
N ARG A 44 11.05 8.02 1.87
CA ARG A 44 11.42 9.43 1.71
C ARG A 44 10.39 10.34 2.37
N ILE A 45 10.83 11.44 2.98
CA ILE A 45 9.97 12.32 3.79
C ILE A 45 8.75 12.86 3.03
N TYR A 46 8.87 13.12 1.73
CA TYR A 46 7.77 13.62 0.91
C TYR A 46 6.72 12.56 0.56
N TYR A 47 6.93 11.28 0.88
CA TYR A 47 5.93 10.22 0.79
C TYR A 47 5.14 9.98 2.08
N THR A 48 5.40 10.71 3.16
CA THR A 48 4.68 10.61 4.44
C THR A 48 3.21 11.02 4.39
N ARG A 49 2.68 11.36 3.21
CA ARG A 49 1.25 11.62 2.95
C ARG A 49 0.67 10.75 1.84
N ARG A 50 1.49 9.89 1.22
CA ARG A 50 1.17 9.14 0.00
C ARG A 50 1.38 7.65 0.26
N SER A 51 0.27 6.90 0.30
CA SER A 51 0.33 5.43 0.29
C SER A 51 0.56 4.93 -1.14
N GLN A 52 0.97 3.68 -1.26
CA GLN A 52 0.98 2.90 -2.50
C GLN A 52 -0.07 1.79 -2.43
N PRO A 53 -0.26 0.93 -3.45
CA PRO A 53 -1.12 -0.24 -3.34
C PRO A 53 -0.88 -1.03 -2.04
N PRO A 54 -1.93 -1.62 -1.43
CA PRO A 54 -1.81 -2.37 -0.19
C PRO A 54 -0.85 -3.54 -0.38
N THR A 55 0.32 -3.47 0.25
CA THR A 55 1.42 -4.42 0.03
C THR A 55 1.82 -5.16 1.29
N LEU A 56 1.44 -4.70 2.48
CA LEU A 56 1.89 -5.35 3.72
C LEU A 56 1.20 -6.72 3.91
N ILE A 57 -0.14 -6.82 3.81
CA ILE A 57 -0.84 -8.12 3.85
C ILE A 57 -0.30 -9.12 2.81
N PRO A 58 -0.21 -8.78 1.49
CA PRO A 58 0.37 -9.68 0.50
C PRO A 58 1.81 -10.09 0.81
N SER A 59 2.64 -9.19 1.34
CA SER A 59 4.03 -9.49 1.68
C SER A 59 4.12 -10.51 2.83
N VAL A 60 3.30 -10.34 3.88
CA VAL A 60 3.25 -11.31 4.99
C VAL A 60 2.69 -12.65 4.52
N TYR A 61 1.70 -12.64 3.62
CA TYR A 61 1.20 -13.88 3.02
C TYR A 61 2.29 -14.60 2.22
N GLN A 62 3.05 -13.89 1.40
CA GLN A 62 4.16 -14.47 0.62
C GLN A 62 5.27 -15.02 1.53
N TYR A 63 5.61 -14.32 2.62
CA TYR A 63 6.53 -14.82 3.63
C TYR A 63 6.03 -16.12 4.27
N TYR A 64 4.74 -16.19 4.62
CA TYR A 64 4.15 -17.40 5.17
C TYR A 64 4.18 -18.56 4.17
N GLN A 65 3.87 -18.30 2.89
CA GLN A 65 3.94 -19.33 1.84
C GLN A 65 5.36 -19.90 1.66
N SER A 66 6.41 -19.10 1.86
CA SER A 66 7.79 -19.56 1.70
C SER A 66 8.39 -20.22 2.95
N THR A 67 7.93 -19.84 4.15
CA THR A 67 8.54 -20.28 5.42
C THR A 67 7.66 -21.23 6.23
N GLY A 68 6.34 -21.17 6.07
CA GLY A 68 5.38 -21.84 6.95
C GLY A 68 5.33 -21.25 8.37
N ASP A 69 5.97 -20.11 8.63
CA ASP A 69 6.08 -19.50 9.96
C ASP A 69 4.76 -18.82 10.37
N VAL A 70 3.90 -19.61 11.02
CA VAL A 70 2.59 -19.16 11.53
C VAL A 70 2.74 -18.15 12.68
N ASP A 71 3.78 -18.30 13.50
CA ASP A 71 3.96 -17.44 14.67
C ASP A 71 4.32 -16.01 14.27
N PHE A 72 5.06 -15.86 13.17
CA PHE A 72 5.27 -14.56 12.52
C PHE A 72 3.96 -13.90 12.10
N VAL A 73 3.06 -14.64 11.45
CA VAL A 73 1.74 -14.11 11.03
C VAL A 73 0.93 -13.70 12.26
N LYS A 74 0.89 -14.53 13.30
CA LYS A 74 0.19 -14.21 14.57
C LYS A 74 0.77 -12.97 15.24
N LYS A 75 2.09 -12.84 15.30
CA LYS A 75 2.79 -11.67 15.87
C LYS A 75 2.34 -10.37 15.20
N HIS A 76 2.11 -10.40 13.89
CA HIS A 76 1.79 -9.20 13.10
C HIS A 76 0.31 -9.04 12.74
N LEU A 77 -0.56 -9.99 13.10
CA LEU A 77 -1.98 -9.98 12.73
C LEU A 77 -2.70 -8.68 13.09
N ALA A 78 -2.47 -8.15 14.30
CA ALA A 78 -3.07 -6.89 14.72
C ALA A 78 -2.60 -5.68 13.89
N THR A 79 -1.41 -5.75 13.28
CA THR A 79 -0.91 -4.71 12.36
C THR A 79 -1.55 -4.84 10.98
N LEU A 80 -1.71 -6.09 10.50
CA LEU A 80 -2.40 -6.38 9.23
C LEU A 80 -3.86 -5.92 9.26
N GLU A 81 -4.57 -6.17 10.37
CA GLU A 81 -5.94 -5.70 10.56
C GLU A 81 -6.03 -4.17 10.54
N LYS A 82 -5.08 -3.48 11.18
CA LYS A 82 -5.02 -2.01 11.13
C LYS A 82 -4.77 -1.50 9.71
N GLU A 83 -3.98 -2.19 8.88
CA GLU A 83 -3.81 -1.83 7.47
C GLU A 83 -5.15 -1.93 6.74
N TYR A 84 -5.87 -3.05 6.89
CA TYR A 84 -7.17 -3.21 6.28
C TYR A 84 -8.15 -2.09 6.68
N ILE A 85 -8.23 -1.79 7.98
CA ILE A 85 -9.07 -0.71 8.51
C ILE A 85 -8.66 0.66 7.95
N PHE A 86 -7.36 0.92 7.79
CA PHE A 86 -6.88 2.15 7.14
C PHE A 86 -7.45 2.30 5.73
N TRP A 87 -7.42 1.24 4.90
CA TRP A 87 -7.99 1.28 3.55
C TRP A 87 -9.50 1.47 3.57
N CYS A 88 -10.23 0.76 4.43
CA CYS A 88 -11.67 0.92 4.57
C CYS A 88 -12.04 2.36 4.97
N ASN A 89 -11.37 2.94 5.96
CA ASN A 89 -11.74 4.25 6.47
C ASN A 89 -11.31 5.41 5.56
N ASN A 90 -10.21 5.26 4.82
CA ASN A 90 -9.58 6.39 4.11
C ASN A 90 -9.69 6.29 2.59
N ARG A 91 -10.03 5.13 2.03
CA ARG A 91 -9.93 4.86 0.59
C ARG A 91 -11.18 4.21 0.01
N MET A 92 -12.07 3.66 0.84
CA MET A 92 -13.38 3.18 0.39
C MET A 92 -14.31 4.37 0.11
N LYS A 93 -14.96 4.36 -1.06
CA LYS A 93 -15.99 5.32 -1.43
C LYS A 93 -17.18 4.57 -2.02
N GLU A 94 -18.38 5.04 -1.69
CA GLU A 94 -19.61 4.61 -2.35
C GLU A 94 -19.78 5.41 -3.64
N ILE A 95 -19.99 4.72 -4.75
CA ILE A 95 -20.33 5.30 -6.04
C ILE A 95 -21.80 4.98 -6.32
N ASP A 96 -22.57 6.01 -6.64
CA ASP A 96 -23.93 5.85 -7.15
C ASP A 96 -23.89 5.75 -8.68
N LEU A 97 -24.29 4.59 -9.22
CA LEU A 97 -24.37 4.34 -10.65
C LEU A 97 -25.78 4.61 -11.21
N GLY A 98 -26.69 5.17 -10.41
CA GLY A 98 -28.09 5.43 -10.75
C GLY A 98 -28.99 4.19 -10.66
N THR A 99 -28.49 3.01 -11.01
CA THR A 99 -29.21 1.73 -10.84
C THR A 99 -28.85 1.00 -9.55
N GLU A 100 -27.64 1.22 -9.04
CA GLU A 100 -27.13 0.60 -7.83
C GLU A 100 -26.04 1.45 -7.18
N LYS A 101 -25.84 1.23 -5.89
CA LYS A 101 -24.75 1.81 -5.11
C LYS A 101 -23.66 0.76 -4.92
N VAL A 102 -22.45 1.07 -5.35
CA VAL A 102 -21.30 0.16 -5.28
C VAL A 102 -20.23 0.78 -4.40
N GLN A 103 -19.72 0.00 -3.44
CA GLN A 103 -18.54 0.38 -2.65
C GLN A 103 -17.28 -0.10 -3.35
N THR A 104 -16.33 0.82 -3.54
CA THR A 104 -15.03 0.50 -4.14
C THR A 104 -13.92 1.31 -3.50
N PHE A 105 -12.67 0.97 -3.82
CA PHE A 105 -11.50 1.65 -3.29
C PHE A 105 -10.88 2.60 -4.33
N PHE A 106 -10.50 3.79 -3.87
CA PHE A 106 -9.81 4.79 -4.68
C PHE A 106 -8.43 5.08 -4.10
N TYR A 107 -7.46 5.31 -4.97
CA TYR A 107 -6.23 5.97 -4.56
C TYR A 107 -6.49 7.45 -4.35
N ASP A 108 -6.21 7.93 -3.14
CA ASP A 108 -6.43 9.32 -2.76
C ASP A 108 -5.24 9.83 -1.92
N VAL A 109 -4.94 11.12 -2.06
CA VAL A 109 -3.86 11.79 -1.35
C VAL A 109 -4.41 13.12 -0.82
N PRO A 110 -4.35 13.38 0.50
CA PRO A 110 -4.84 14.62 1.10
C PRO A 110 -3.85 15.77 0.86
N THR A 111 -3.65 16.14 -0.41
CA THR A 111 -2.77 17.22 -0.81
C THR A 111 -3.26 17.90 -2.08
N ASN A 112 -3.19 19.23 -2.07
CA ASN A 112 -3.52 20.09 -3.20
C ASN A 112 -2.27 20.81 -3.75
N VAL A 113 -1.07 20.39 -3.32
CA VAL A 113 0.19 20.98 -3.77
C VAL A 113 0.92 20.03 -4.73
N PRO A 114 1.73 20.58 -5.65
CA PRO A 114 2.60 19.80 -6.51
C PRO A 114 3.48 18.81 -5.72
N ARG A 115 3.78 17.67 -6.34
CA ARG A 115 4.72 16.69 -5.80
C ARG A 115 6.10 17.33 -5.62
N PRO A 116 6.72 17.26 -4.43
CA PRO A 116 8.07 17.80 -4.23
C PRO A 116 9.10 17.19 -5.20
N GLU A 117 8.96 15.90 -5.53
CA GLU A 117 9.84 15.19 -6.45
C GLU A 117 9.56 15.48 -7.95
N SER A 118 8.48 16.20 -8.27
CA SER A 118 8.06 16.50 -9.64
C SER A 118 7.39 17.88 -9.74
N PHE A 119 7.92 18.85 -8.99
CA PHE A 119 7.25 20.13 -8.75
C PHE A 119 7.00 20.93 -10.04
N SER A 120 8.02 21.08 -10.89
CA SER A 120 7.92 21.82 -12.15
C SER A 120 6.92 21.17 -13.11
N ALA A 121 6.99 19.85 -13.28
CA ALA A 121 6.10 19.10 -14.16
C ALA A 121 4.62 19.22 -13.73
N ASP A 122 4.34 19.10 -12.43
CA ASP A 122 2.97 19.24 -11.90
C ASP A 122 2.44 20.68 -12.10
N LEU A 123 3.30 21.70 -11.98
CA LEU A 123 2.92 23.10 -12.25
C LEU A 123 2.62 23.37 -13.73
N GLU A 124 3.46 22.87 -14.64
CA GLU A 124 3.26 23.01 -16.09
C GLU A 124 1.93 22.40 -16.52
N VAL A 125 1.60 21.22 -16.01
CA VAL A 125 0.33 20.55 -16.25
C VAL A 125 -0.83 21.38 -15.70
N ALA A 126 -0.75 21.84 -14.44
CA ALA A 126 -1.81 22.64 -13.84
C ALA A 126 -2.06 23.96 -14.58
N GLN A 127 -1.00 24.65 -15.02
CA GLN A 127 -1.12 25.89 -15.81
C GLN A 127 -1.83 25.66 -17.14
N LYS A 128 -1.54 24.55 -17.82
CA LYS A 128 -2.19 24.21 -19.10
C LYS A 128 -3.72 24.09 -18.97
N TYR A 129 -4.21 23.50 -17.88
CA TYR A 129 -5.65 23.34 -17.64
C TYR A 129 -6.35 24.63 -17.19
N ASN A 130 -5.64 25.57 -16.57
CA ASN A 130 -6.23 26.86 -16.15
C ASN A 130 -6.39 27.87 -17.30
N MET A 131 -5.87 27.57 -18.49
CA MET A 131 -5.95 28.43 -19.69
C MET A 131 -7.06 28.02 -20.67
N THR A 132 -7.86 27.01 -20.33
CA THR A 132 -9.04 26.53 -21.07
C THR A 132 -10.30 26.74 -20.26
#